data_AF-A0A2N2HTZ8-F1
#
_entry.id   AF-A0A2N2HTZ8-F1
#
_cell.length_a   1.000
_cell.length_b   1.000
_cell.length_c   1.000
_cell.angle_alpha   90.00
_cell.angle_beta   90.00
_cell.angle_gamma   90.00
#
_symmetry.space_group_name_H-M   'P 1'
#
loop_
_entity.id
_entity.type
_entity.pdbx_description
1 polymer ?
#
loop_
_entity_poly.entity_id
_entity_poly.type
_entity_poly.pdbx_seq_one_letter_code
_entity_poly.pdbx_strand_id
1 'polypeptide(L)'
;MPPPWVILKTGSTLPAIARRRGDFEDWIADGLGLSRSDILVVPVFEGVPLPPANEVAAVVITGSPAMVTAQHAWSVASAAWLREVWL
;
A
#
# COMPACT_ATOMS: atom_id res chain seq x y z
N MET A 1 6.70 -13.14 14.92
CA MET A 1 7.07 -11.78 14.47
C MET A 1 5.87 -10.87 14.71
N PRO A 2 6.05 -9.60 15.07
CA PRO A 2 4.92 -8.68 15.16
C PRO A 2 4.20 -8.56 13.81
N PRO A 3 2.89 -8.23 13.79
CA PRO A 3 2.18 -7.93 12.55
C PRO A 3 2.90 -6.84 11.74
N PRO A 4 2.94 -6.93 10.40
CA PRO A 4 3.66 -5.96 9.59
C PRO A 4 2.90 -4.64 9.45
N TRP A 5 3.62 -3.59 9.06
CA TRP A 5 3.05 -2.39 8.48
C TRP A 5 2.66 -2.70 7.04
N VAL A 6 1.45 -2.36 6.62
CA VAL A 6 1.03 -2.51 5.23
C VAL A 6 1.22 -1.21 4.48
N ILE A 7 1.98 -1.24 3.39
CA ILE A 7 1.94 -0.19 2.37
C ILE A 7 0.93 -0.64 1.31
N LEU A 8 -0.26 -0.04 1.34
CA LEU A 8 -1.31 -0.23 0.35
C LEU A 8 -0.94 0.60 -0.88
N LYS A 9 -0.23 -0.03 -1.82
CA LYS A 9 0.29 0.61 -3.03
C LYS A 9 -0.83 0.71 -4.06
N THR A 10 -1.16 1.94 -4.42
CA THR A 10 -2.32 2.30 -5.29
C THR A 10 -1.89 2.73 -6.70
N GLY A 11 -0.61 2.53 -7.02
CA GLY A 11 0.01 2.85 -8.30
C GLY A 11 1.52 2.90 -8.17
N SER A 12 2.18 3.24 -9.27
CA SER A 12 3.64 3.38 -9.34
C SER A 12 4.02 4.75 -9.90
N THR A 13 5.22 5.21 -9.56
CA THR A 13 5.82 6.38 -10.19
C THR A 13 6.21 6.10 -11.65
N LEU A 14 6.73 7.11 -12.34
CA LEU A 14 7.20 6.94 -13.71
C LEU A 14 8.37 5.94 -13.77
N PRO A 15 8.43 5.03 -14.77
CA PRO A 15 9.47 3.99 -14.82
C PRO A 15 10.91 4.51 -14.79
N ALA A 16 11.16 5.69 -15.38
CA ALA A 16 12.47 6.31 -15.36
C ALA A 16 12.89 6.79 -13.95
N ILE A 17 11.92 7.21 -13.14
CA ILE A 17 12.13 7.60 -11.75
C ILE A 17 12.32 6.34 -10.89
N ALA A 18 11.43 5.35 -11.02
CA ALA A 18 11.48 4.09 -10.29
C ALA A 18 12.86 3.42 -10.39
N ARG A 19 13.41 3.32 -11.61
CA ARG A 19 14.74 2.73 -11.85
C ARG A 19 15.90 3.45 -11.16
N ARG A 20 15.77 4.75 -10.88
CA ARG A 20 16.87 5.58 -10.35
C ARG A 20 16.73 5.89 -8.87
N ARG A 21 15.50 5.94 -8.37
CA ARG A 21 15.19 6.44 -7.02
C ARG A 21 14.34 5.48 -6.20
N GLY A 22 13.94 4.33 -6.74
CA GLY A 22 12.89 3.52 -6.13
C GLY A 22 11.50 4.09 -6.43
N ASP A 23 10.48 3.38 -5.97
CA ASP A 23 9.07 3.70 -6.18
C ASP A 23 8.42 4.19 -4.87
N PHE A 24 7.11 4.44 -4.86
CA PHE A 24 6.42 5.05 -3.71
C PHE A 24 6.61 4.28 -2.40
N GLU A 25 6.57 2.95 -2.44
CA GLU A 25 6.80 2.09 -1.27
C GLU A 25 8.19 2.26 -0.67
N ASP A 26 9.20 2.49 -1.52
CA ASP A 26 10.59 2.65 -1.09
C ASP A 26 10.73 3.99 -0.35
N TRP A 27 10.19 5.07 -0.93
CA TRP A 27 10.25 6.40 -0.32
C TRP A 27 9.48 6.49 0.99
N ILE A 28 8.36 5.79 1.09
CA ILE A 28 7.56 5.72 2.32
C ILE A 28 8.30 4.91 3.38
N ALA A 29 8.84 3.73 3.03
CA ALA A 29 9.63 2.92 3.95
C ALA A 29 10.81 3.70 4.52
N ASP A 30 11.57 4.36 3.65
CA ASP A 30 12.73 5.19 4.01
C ASP A 30 12.31 6.37 4.91
N GLY A 31 11.23 7.07 4.55
CA GLY A 31 10.72 8.22 5.32
C GLY A 31 10.19 7.85 6.71
N LEU A 32 9.70 6.61 6.89
CA LEU A 32 9.27 6.07 8.17
C LEU A 32 10.43 5.45 8.98
N GLY A 33 11.61 5.30 8.38
CA GLY A 33 12.76 4.63 9.01
C GLY A 33 12.52 3.14 9.28
N LEU A 34 11.64 2.50 8.50
CA LEU A 34 11.25 1.10 8.66
C LEU A 34 12.11 0.18 7.79
N SER A 35 12.44 -1.00 8.31
CA SER A 35 13.08 -2.04 7.51
C SER A 35 12.06 -2.68 6.57
N ARG A 36 12.52 -3.16 5.40
CA ARG A 36 11.71 -3.98 4.50
C ARG A 36 11.16 -5.26 5.15
N SER A 37 11.80 -5.75 6.21
CA SER A 37 11.30 -6.90 6.98
C SER A 37 10.04 -6.58 7.79
N ASP A 38 9.79 -5.31 8.07
CA ASP A 38 8.69 -4.86 8.92
C ASP A 38 7.48 -4.40 8.07
N ILE A 39 7.65 -4.37 6.74
CA ILE A 39 6.68 -3.86 5.79
C ILE A 39 6.20 -4.98 4.86
N LEU A 40 4.88 -5.04 4.70
CA LEU A 40 4.21 -5.76 3.63
C LEU A 40 3.70 -4.75 2.58
N VAL A 41 4.30 -4.76 1.39
CA VAL A 41 3.83 -3.92 0.26
C VAL A 41 2.76 -4.69 -0.51
N VAL A 42 1.59 -4.11 -0.68
CA VAL A 42 0.46 -4.73 -1.41
C VAL A 42 0.05 -3.83 -2.58
N PRO A 43 0.44 -4.16 -3.84
CA PRO A 43 0.03 -3.42 -5.03
C PRO A 43 -1.41 -3.79 -5.43
N VAL A 44 -2.39 -3.25 -4.71
CA VAL A 44 -3.81 -3.55 -4.91
C VAL A 44 -4.31 -3.17 -6.31
N PHE A 45 -3.70 -2.16 -6.95
CA PHE A 45 -4.03 -1.76 -8.32
C PHE A 45 -3.68 -2.84 -9.36
N GLU A 46 -2.80 -3.79 -9.01
CA GLU A 46 -2.46 -4.98 -9.81
C GLU A 46 -3.32 -6.20 -9.41
N GLY A 47 -4.27 -6.04 -8.49
CA GLY A 47 -5.16 -7.12 -8.04
C GLY A 47 -4.56 -8.03 -6.97
N VAL A 48 -3.43 -7.65 -6.35
CA VAL A 48 -2.87 -8.42 -5.22
C VAL A 48 -3.82 -8.37 -4.03
N PRO A 49 -4.15 -9.51 -3.40
CA PRO A 49 -5.08 -9.56 -2.27
C PRO A 49 -4.50 -8.89 -1.02
N LEU A 50 -5.39 -8.29 -0.23
CA LEU A 50 -5.06 -7.72 1.07
C LEU A 50 -4.99 -8.83 2.14
N PRO A 51 -4.11 -8.71 3.15
CA PRO A 51 -4.06 -9.65 4.27
C PRO A 51 -5.32 -9.54 5.15
N PRO A 52 -5.57 -10.48 6.06
CA PRO A 52 -6.61 -10.34 7.07
C PRO A 52 -6.44 -9.02 7.85
N ALA A 53 -7.52 -8.27 8.04
CA ALA A 53 -7.48 -6.94 8.66
C ALA A 53 -6.99 -6.96 10.12
N ASN A 54 -7.18 -8.07 10.82
CA ASN A 54 -6.72 -8.29 12.20
C ASN A 54 -5.24 -8.75 12.29
N GLU A 55 -4.54 -8.88 11.17
CA GLU A 55 -3.13 -9.33 11.10
C GLU A 55 -2.19 -8.21 10.65
N VAL A 56 -2.57 -6.94 10.78
CA VAL A 56 -1.73 -5.78 10.41
C VAL A 56 -1.51 -4.86 11.60
N ALA A 57 -0.32 -4.28 11.72
CA ALA A 57 0.00 -3.34 12.80
C ALA A 57 -0.39 -1.89 12.47
N ALA A 58 -0.26 -1.52 11.20
CA ALA A 58 -0.55 -0.18 10.70
C ALA A 58 -0.73 -0.23 9.17
N VAL A 59 -1.36 0.81 8.62
CA VAL A 59 -1.56 0.94 7.17
C VAL A 59 -1.12 2.32 6.70
N VAL A 60 -0.34 2.35 5.62
CA VAL A 60 0.02 3.55 4.88
C VAL A 60 -0.48 3.39 3.45
N ILE A 61 -1.21 4.38 2.94
CA ILE A 61 -1.74 4.37 1.57
C ILE A 61 -0.88 5.28 0.72
N THR A 62 -0.37 4.78 -0.41
CA THR A 62 0.41 5.61 -1.34
C THR A 62 -0.49 6.62 -2.06
N GLY A 63 0.11 7.66 -2.63
CA GLY A 63 -0.53 8.42 -3.69
C GLY A 63 -0.86 7.53 -4.89
N SER A 64 -1.87 7.92 -5.67
CA SER A 64 -2.32 7.19 -6.86
C SER A 64 -2.40 8.11 -8.09
N PRO A 65 -2.10 7.60 -9.30
CA PRO A 65 -2.50 8.24 -10.54
C PRO A 65 -4.01 8.04 -10.84
N ALA A 66 -4.69 7.12 -10.14
CA ALA A 66 -6.10 6.85 -10.33
C ALA A 66 -6.98 7.78 -9.48
N MET A 67 -8.16 8.13 -10.03
CA MET A 67 -9.15 8.96 -9.34
C MET A 67 -10.12 8.11 -8.53
N VAL A 68 -10.43 8.55 -7.30
CA VAL A 68 -11.41 7.87 -6.42
C VAL A 68 -12.80 7.77 -7.08
N THR A 69 -13.19 8.78 -7.86
CA THR A 69 -14.48 8.80 -8.59
C THR A 69 -14.60 7.74 -9.68
N ALA A 70 -13.48 7.15 -10.12
CA ALA A 70 -13.51 6.04 -11.07
C ALA A 70 -13.95 4.71 -10.42
N GLN A 71 -13.96 4.64 -9.09
CA GLN A 71 -14.47 3.49 -8.31
C GLN A 71 -13.95 2.13 -8.80
N HIS A 72 -12.66 2.05 -9.13
CA HIS A 72 -12.05 0.79 -9.51
C HIS A 72 -12.32 -0.29 -8.44
N ALA A 73 -12.53 -1.54 -8.87
CA ALA A 73 -12.85 -2.64 -7.95
C ALA A 73 -11.84 -2.77 -6.81
N TRP A 74 -10.54 -2.66 -7.11
CA TRP A 74 -9.48 -2.67 -6.09
C TRP A 74 -9.59 -1.49 -5.11
N SER A 75 -10.04 -0.32 -5.57
CA SER A 75 -10.19 0.89 -4.73
C SER A 75 -11.36 0.73 -3.77
N VAL A 76 -12.50 0.21 -4.26
CA VAL A 76 -13.68 -0.04 -3.44
C VAL A 76 -13.42 -1.17 -2.43
N ALA A 77 -12.75 -2.24 -2.85
CA ALA A 77 -12.34 -3.33 -1.97
C ALA A 77 -11.34 -2.86 -0.89
N SER A 78 -10.35 -2.06 -1.27
CA SER A 78 -9.40 -1.46 -0.31
C SER A 78 -10.11 -0.59 0.71
N ALA A 79 -11.09 0.23 0.29
CA ALA A 79 -11.89 1.03 1.21
C ALA A 79 -12.74 0.18 2.16
N ALA A 80 -13.23 -0.98 1.73
CA ALA A 80 -13.93 -1.91 2.59
C ALA A 80 -13.01 -2.53 3.64
N TRP A 81 -11.86 -3.04 3.20
CA TRP A 81 -10.85 -3.59 4.08
C TRP A 81 -10.32 -2.58 5.11
N LEU A 82 -10.07 -1.33 4.69
CA LEU A 82 -9.64 -0.26 5.61
C LEU A 82 -10.66 0.01 6.74
N ARG A 83 -11.96 -0.16 6.48
CA ARG A 83 -12.98 -0.04 7.54
C ARG A 83 -12.88 -1.17 8.55
N GLU A 84 -12.49 -2.37 8.12
CA GLU A 84 -12.31 -3.52 9.01
C GLU A 84 -11.06 -3.38 9.88
N VAL A 85 -9.98 -2.77 9.37
CA VAL A 85 -8.75 -2.51 10.13
C VAL A 85 -8.98 -1.53 11.29
N TRP A 86 -9.95 -0.63 11.16
CA TRP A 86 -10.24 0.41 12.15
C TRP A 86 -11.22 -0.04 13.25
N LEU A 87 -11.78 -1.24 13.14
CA LEU A 87 -12.75 -1.84 14.07
C LEU A 87 -12.07 -2.84 15.01
#